data_AF-A0A957AVY2-F1
#
_entry.id   AF-A0A957AVY2-F1
#
_cell.length_a   1.000
_cell.length_b   1.000
_cell.length_c   1.000
_cell.angle_alpha   90.00
_cell.angle_beta   90.00
_cell.angle_gamma   90.00
#
_symmetry.space_group_name_H-M   'P 1'
#
loop_
_entity.id
_entity.type
_entity.pdbx_description
1 polymer ?
#
loop_
_entity_poly.entity_id
_entity_poly.type
_entity_poly.pdbx_seq_one_letter_code
_entity_poly.pdbx_strand_id
1 'polypeptide(L)'
;MPETLALAKEIGAVALHLFLLVPVGCGVEIAPDQQILPDEYERVLNWMYDAEMEGGIELKATCAPHYFRIARQRQAEERRNGIVRERPSSMHRQQHGGNTSTGGHPGGHPSMHAMTKGCLAGTGVTFVSHRGEVFPCGYLPVEAGHIRREGFQDIWENSPLFADLRDVDLLDGKCGICEFKKLCSGCRARAYGMTGDYLAEEPFCTYEPRLLVKN
;
A
#
# COMPACT_ATOMS: atom_id res chain seq x y z
N MET A 1 2.95 2.05 -20.09
CA MET A 1 2.30 1.13 -19.12
C MET A 1 1.56 0.00 -19.82
N PRO A 2 0.71 0.26 -20.84
CA PRO A 2 0.08 -0.80 -21.63
C PRO A 2 1.09 -1.76 -22.27
N GLU A 3 2.23 -1.25 -22.76
CA GLU A 3 3.27 -2.07 -23.38
C GLU A 3 3.89 -3.04 -22.38
N THR A 4 4.16 -2.58 -21.15
CA THR A 4 4.68 -3.41 -20.05
C THR A 4 3.70 -4.53 -19.68
N LEU A 5 2.40 -4.22 -19.62
CA LEU A 5 1.36 -5.21 -19.35
C LEU A 5 1.25 -6.24 -20.47
N ALA A 6 1.28 -5.78 -21.73
CA ALA A 6 1.24 -6.65 -22.90
C ALA A 6 2.44 -7.60 -22.92
N LEU A 7 3.65 -7.07 -22.69
CA LEU A 7 4.87 -7.87 -22.59
C LEU A 7 4.77 -8.90 -21.46
N ALA A 8 4.31 -8.51 -20.26
CA ALA A 8 4.16 -9.43 -19.14
C ALA A 8 3.21 -10.59 -19.47
N LYS A 9 2.08 -10.31 -20.14
CA LYS A 9 1.14 -11.32 -20.61
C LYS A 9 1.77 -12.22 -21.68
N GLU A 10 2.50 -11.64 -22.65
CA GLU A 10 3.15 -12.36 -23.75
C GLU A 10 4.19 -13.37 -23.25
N ILE A 11 5.02 -13.00 -22.28
CA ILE A 11 6.04 -13.90 -21.70
C ILE A 11 5.46 -14.92 -20.72
N GLY A 12 4.14 -14.93 -20.51
CA GLY A 12 3.47 -15.84 -19.58
C GLY A 12 3.73 -15.54 -18.10
N ALA A 13 4.01 -14.28 -17.75
CA ALA A 13 4.19 -13.89 -16.35
C ALA A 13 2.89 -14.12 -15.56
N VAL A 14 3.01 -14.67 -14.35
CA VAL A 14 1.85 -14.94 -13.48
C VAL A 14 1.32 -13.68 -12.78
N ALA A 15 2.19 -12.69 -12.58
CA ALA A 15 1.89 -11.45 -11.88
C ALA A 15 2.75 -10.29 -12.39
N LEU A 16 2.18 -9.09 -12.37
CA LEU A 16 2.89 -7.83 -12.59
C LEU A 16 2.64 -6.90 -11.40
N HIS A 17 3.69 -6.69 -10.59
CA HIS A 17 3.66 -5.81 -9.44
C HIS A 17 4.28 -4.46 -9.80
N LEU A 18 3.46 -3.42 -9.79
CA LEU A 18 3.90 -2.06 -10.05
C LEU A 18 4.43 -1.48 -8.75
N PHE A 19 5.73 -1.21 -8.71
CA PHE A 19 6.37 -0.59 -7.56
C PHE A 19 6.41 0.92 -7.76
N LEU A 20 5.84 1.66 -6.81
CA LEU A 20 5.86 3.12 -6.87
C LEU A 20 6.94 3.65 -5.94
N LEU A 21 7.93 4.30 -6.55
CA LEU A 21 9.23 4.60 -5.98
C LEU A 21 9.16 5.30 -4.62
N VAL A 22 9.86 4.83 -3.60
CA VAL A 22 9.99 5.54 -2.32
C VAL A 22 11.37 6.21 -2.26
N PRO A 23 11.47 7.54 -2.04
CA PRO A 23 12.74 8.27 -2.06
C PRO A 23 13.51 8.10 -0.75
N VAL A 24 13.96 6.88 -0.47
CA VAL A 24 14.71 6.49 0.72
C VAL A 24 15.84 5.54 0.32
N GLY A 25 16.94 5.54 1.08
CA GLY A 25 18.14 4.75 0.75
C GLY A 25 18.65 5.08 -0.66
N CYS A 26 18.87 4.05 -1.49
CA CYS A 26 19.31 4.22 -2.87
C CYS A 26 18.28 4.96 -3.77
N GLY A 27 17.01 5.03 -3.35
CA GLY A 27 15.97 5.76 -4.07
C GLY A 27 16.12 7.29 -4.01
N VAL A 28 16.97 7.81 -3.13
CA VAL A 28 17.27 9.25 -3.01
C VAL A 28 18.09 9.76 -4.20
N GLU A 29 18.90 8.90 -4.81
CA GLU A 29 19.79 9.26 -5.93
C GLU A 29 19.08 9.23 -7.29
N ILE A 30 17.80 8.81 -7.32
CA ILE A 30 17.01 8.78 -8.56
C ILE A 30 16.69 10.20 -8.98
N ALA A 31 17.01 10.52 -10.22
CA ALA A 31 16.83 11.86 -10.75
C ALA A 31 15.33 12.26 -10.72
N PRO A 32 14.98 13.52 -10.37
CA PRO A 32 13.59 13.95 -10.25
C PRO A 32 12.74 13.74 -11.50
N ASP A 33 13.36 13.76 -12.68
CA ASP A 33 12.74 13.51 -13.99
C ASP A 33 12.41 12.03 -14.24
N GLN A 34 12.95 11.11 -13.44
CA GLN A 34 12.59 9.69 -13.44
C GLN A 34 11.47 9.36 -12.45
N GLN A 35 11.06 10.33 -11.62
CA GLN A 35 9.93 10.18 -10.71
C GLN A 35 8.66 10.68 -11.38
N ILE A 36 7.62 9.83 -11.40
CA ILE A 36 6.30 10.25 -11.89
C ILE A 36 5.71 11.32 -10.97
N LEU A 37 5.05 12.33 -11.55
CA LEU A 37 4.41 13.41 -10.78
C LEU A 37 3.12 12.93 -10.09
N PRO A 38 2.60 13.64 -9.07
CA PRO A 38 1.38 13.26 -8.36
C PRO A 38 0.16 13.00 -9.28
N ASP A 39 -0.08 13.84 -10.28
CA ASP A 39 -1.17 13.64 -11.24
C ASP A 39 -0.97 12.39 -12.11
N GLU A 40 0.28 12.11 -12.48
CA GLU A 40 0.62 10.91 -13.23
C GLU A 40 0.46 9.65 -12.38
N TYR A 41 0.81 9.73 -11.09
CA TYR A 41 0.57 8.70 -10.10
C TYR A 41 -0.92 8.31 -10.04
N GLU A 42 -1.80 9.31 -9.95
CA GLU A 42 -3.25 9.09 -9.95
C GLU A 42 -3.73 8.45 -11.26
N ARG A 43 -3.23 8.92 -12.41
CA ARG A 43 -3.56 8.36 -13.74
C ARG A 43 -3.14 6.90 -13.86
N VAL A 44 -1.91 6.56 -13.46
CA VAL A 44 -1.37 5.19 -13.53
C VAL A 44 -2.18 4.25 -12.65
N LEU A 45 -2.57 4.68 -11.44
CA LEU A 45 -3.37 3.84 -10.54
C LEU A 45 -4.81 3.65 -11.02
N ASN A 46 -5.41 4.64 -11.70
CA ASN A 46 -6.71 4.45 -12.35
C ASN A 46 -6.60 3.50 -13.56
N TRP A 47 -5.55 3.64 -14.37
CA TRP A 47 -5.26 2.69 -15.45
C TRP A 47 -5.07 1.27 -14.91
N MET A 48 -4.36 1.11 -13.79
CA MET A 48 -4.15 -0.19 -13.16
C MET A 48 -5.48 -0.79 -12.70
N TYR A 49 -6.41 0.01 -12.17
CA TYR A 49 -7.76 -0.45 -11.82
C TYR A 49 -8.48 -1.01 -13.05
N ASP A 50 -8.43 -0.31 -14.17
CA ASP A 50 -9.06 -0.78 -15.41
C ASP A 50 -8.42 -2.07 -15.93
N ALA A 51 -7.09 -2.13 -15.93
CA ALA A 51 -6.33 -3.32 -16.32
C ALA A 51 -6.60 -4.53 -15.42
N GLU A 52 -6.75 -4.31 -14.11
CA GLU A 52 -7.05 -5.39 -13.16
C GLU A 52 -8.48 -5.91 -13.37
N MET A 53 -9.42 -5.01 -13.65
CA MET A 53 -10.81 -5.37 -13.94
C MET A 53 -10.98 -6.08 -15.28
N GLU A 54 -10.10 -5.84 -16.26
CA GLU A 54 -10.01 -6.63 -17.50
C GLU A 54 -9.44 -8.04 -17.23
N GLY A 55 -8.49 -8.14 -16.30
CA GLY A 55 -7.91 -9.39 -15.84
C GLY A 55 -6.85 -9.96 -16.80
N GLY A 56 -6.63 -11.27 -16.68
CA GLY A 56 -5.64 -12.02 -17.46
C GLY A 56 -4.22 -12.04 -16.89
N ILE A 57 -3.93 -11.30 -15.82
CA ILE A 57 -2.69 -11.39 -15.03
C ILE A 57 -2.95 -10.81 -13.63
N GLU A 58 -2.27 -11.33 -12.60
CA GLU A 58 -2.35 -10.73 -11.25
C GLU A 58 -1.68 -9.34 -11.27
N LEU A 59 -2.40 -8.32 -10.81
CA LEU A 59 -1.87 -6.95 -10.69
C LEU A 59 -1.83 -6.50 -9.24
N LYS A 60 -0.73 -5.86 -8.86
CA LYS A 60 -0.57 -5.28 -7.51
C LYS A 60 0.17 -3.95 -7.55
N ALA A 61 -0.36 -2.98 -6.81
CA ALA A 61 0.31 -1.71 -6.55
C ALA A 61 1.12 -1.83 -5.26
N THR A 62 2.44 -1.77 -5.35
CA THR A 62 3.35 -1.85 -4.21
C THR A 62 3.80 -0.45 -3.80
N CYS A 63 3.78 -0.16 -2.50
CA CYS A 63 4.05 1.19 -1.96
C CYS A 63 3.09 2.28 -2.49
N ALA A 64 1.90 1.88 -2.94
CA ALA A 64 0.85 2.78 -3.41
C ALA A 64 -0.48 2.59 -2.67
N PRO A 65 -0.56 2.98 -1.38
CA PRO A 65 -1.80 2.85 -0.61
C PRO A 65 -3.01 3.57 -1.21
N HIS A 66 -2.76 4.61 -2.03
CA HIS A 66 -3.76 5.32 -2.84
C HIS A 66 -4.64 4.40 -3.68
N TYR A 67 -4.10 3.27 -4.14
CA TYR A 67 -4.84 2.35 -4.99
C TYR A 67 -6.12 1.86 -4.31
N PHE A 68 -6.08 1.63 -2.99
CA PHE A 68 -7.26 1.26 -2.21
C PHE A 68 -8.32 2.37 -2.16
N ARG A 69 -7.89 3.64 -2.10
CA ARG A 69 -8.78 4.80 -2.20
C ARG A 69 -9.45 4.84 -3.58
N ILE A 70 -8.66 4.73 -4.65
CA ILE A 70 -9.13 4.77 -6.04
C ILE A 70 -10.13 3.63 -6.29
N ALA A 71 -9.79 2.40 -5.93
CA ALA A 71 -10.69 1.26 -6.07
C ALA A 71 -12.02 1.49 -5.34
N ARG A 72 -11.99 2.07 -4.13
CA ARG A 72 -13.20 2.40 -3.38
C ARG A 72 -14.02 3.50 -4.04
N GLN A 73 -13.38 4.52 -4.63
CA GLN A 73 -14.04 5.60 -5.35
C GLN A 73 -14.71 5.09 -6.64
N ARG A 74 -13.97 4.33 -7.46
CA ARG A 74 -14.45 3.73 -8.72
C ARG A 74 -15.63 2.78 -8.48
N GLN A 75 -15.54 1.89 -7.49
CA GLN A 75 -16.66 1.02 -7.11
C GLN A 75 -17.89 1.80 -6.65
N ALA A 76 -17.70 2.89 -5.92
CA ALA A 76 -18.83 3.72 -5.49
C ALA A 76 -19.49 4.44 -6.68
N GLU A 77 -18.71 4.86 -7.67
CA GLU A 77 -19.19 5.45 -8.92
C GLU A 77 -19.96 4.44 -9.79
N GLU A 78 -19.39 3.25 -10.00
CA GLU A 78 -20.05 2.15 -10.71
C GLU A 78 -21.41 1.82 -10.11
N ARG A 79 -21.47 1.70 -8.78
CA ARG A 79 -22.74 1.46 -8.06
C ARG A 79 -23.75 2.57 -8.27
N ARG A 80 -23.32 3.84 -8.31
CA ARG A 80 -24.21 4.97 -8.62
C ARG A 80 -24.74 4.90 -10.06
N ASN A 81 -23.96 4.34 -10.97
CA ASN A 81 -24.33 4.13 -12.37
C ASN A 81 -25.05 2.80 -12.62
N GLY A 82 -25.42 2.05 -11.57
CA GLY A 82 -26.11 0.77 -11.69
C GLY A 82 -25.23 -0.41 -12.13
N ILE A 83 -23.91 -0.24 -12.19
CA ILE A 83 -22.95 -1.28 -12.53
C ILE A 83 -22.59 -2.04 -11.25
N VAL A 84 -22.86 -3.35 -11.24
CA VAL A 84 -22.50 -4.24 -10.13
C VAL A 84 -21.52 -5.28 -10.65
N ARG A 85 -20.28 -5.21 -10.18
CA ARG A 85 -19.21 -6.17 -10.48
C ARG A 85 -18.46 -6.56 -9.22
N GLU A 86 -17.75 -7.69 -9.29
CA GLU A 86 -16.86 -8.12 -8.22
C GLU A 86 -15.73 -7.12 -8.00
N ARG A 87 -15.12 -7.19 -6.81
CA ARG A 87 -14.01 -6.29 -6.49
C ARG A 87 -12.75 -6.76 -7.22
N PRO A 88 -11.77 -5.87 -7.46
CA PRO A 88 -10.47 -6.28 -7.94
C PRO A 88 -9.84 -7.31 -6.99
N SER A 89 -9.16 -8.30 -7.56
CA SER A 89 -8.52 -9.41 -6.83
C SER A 89 -7.56 -8.92 -5.73
N SER A 90 -6.83 -7.84 -5.99
CA SER A 90 -5.89 -7.20 -5.06
C SER A 90 -6.59 -6.60 -3.83
N MET A 91 -7.91 -6.44 -3.88
CA MET A 91 -8.76 -5.94 -2.79
C MET A 91 -9.46 -7.09 -2.05
N HIS A 92 -9.29 -8.34 -2.48
CA HIS A 92 -9.80 -9.50 -1.77
C HIS A 92 -9.02 -9.67 -0.48
N ARG A 93 -9.68 -9.36 0.64
CA ARG A 93 -9.19 -9.71 1.96
C ARG A 93 -8.95 -11.22 1.97
N GLN A 94 -7.71 -11.65 2.23
CA GLN A 94 -7.46 -13.04 2.61
C GLN A 94 -8.41 -13.36 3.75
N GLN A 95 -9.41 -14.20 3.48
CA GLN A 95 -10.25 -14.76 4.51
C GLN A 95 -9.30 -15.59 5.39
N HIS A 96 -9.10 -15.14 6.63
CA HIS A 96 -8.42 -15.83 7.72
C HIS A 96 -6.87 -15.85 7.68
N GLY A 97 -6.26 -14.84 8.33
CA GLY A 97 -5.01 -15.00 9.07
C GLY A 97 -5.25 -15.62 10.46
N GLY A 98 -6.13 -16.63 10.53
CA GLY A 98 -6.57 -17.27 11.75
C GLY A 98 -6.64 -18.78 11.53
N ASN A 99 -6.16 -19.51 12.52
CA ASN A 99 -5.89 -20.94 12.55
C ASN A 99 -7.16 -21.82 12.36
N THR A 100 -7.77 -21.86 11.17
CA THR A 100 -8.85 -22.81 10.85
C THR A 100 -8.50 -23.67 9.65
N SER A 101 -8.02 -24.86 9.96
CA SER A 101 -7.85 -25.99 9.05
C SER A 101 -9.22 -26.54 8.62
N THR A 102 -9.87 -25.96 7.60
CA THR A 102 -10.94 -26.67 6.86
C THR A 102 -11.08 -26.13 5.44
N GLY A 103 -10.68 -26.94 4.45
CA GLY A 103 -11.21 -26.85 3.08
C GLY A 103 -10.29 -26.27 2.01
N GLY A 104 -9.12 -26.87 1.78
CA GLY A 104 -8.35 -26.65 0.55
C GLY A 104 -8.77 -27.66 -0.54
N HIS A 105 -9.38 -27.18 -1.64
CA HIS A 105 -9.52 -27.97 -2.86
C HIS A 105 -8.12 -28.31 -3.42
N PRO A 106 -7.87 -29.55 -3.87
CA PRO A 106 -6.63 -29.89 -4.55
C PRO A 106 -6.65 -29.28 -5.97
N GLY A 107 -6.04 -28.09 -6.13
CA GLY A 107 -5.90 -27.42 -7.43
C GLY A 107 -5.95 -25.88 -7.40
N GLY A 108 -6.28 -25.25 -6.27
CA GLY A 108 -6.27 -23.79 -6.15
C GLY A 108 -4.86 -23.25 -5.93
N HIS A 109 -4.31 -22.50 -6.89
CA HIS A 109 -3.12 -21.70 -6.65
C HIS A 109 -3.40 -20.73 -5.49
N PRO A 110 -2.56 -20.66 -4.43
CA PRO A 110 -2.74 -19.67 -3.38
C PRO A 110 -2.54 -18.28 -3.99
N SER A 111 -3.53 -17.40 -3.85
CA SER A 111 -3.39 -16.01 -4.27
C SER A 111 -2.25 -15.35 -3.48
N MET A 112 -1.33 -14.67 -4.17
CA MET A 112 -0.17 -14.01 -3.53
C MET A 112 -0.55 -12.68 -2.85
N HIS A 113 -1.84 -12.44 -2.65
CA HIS A 113 -2.38 -11.23 -2.03
C HIS A 113 -2.22 -11.27 -0.50
N ALA A 114 -1.02 -10.98 0.02
CA ALA A 114 -0.86 -10.72 1.45
C ALA A 114 -1.73 -9.53 1.92
N MET A 115 -2.31 -9.65 3.13
CA MET A 115 -3.17 -8.71 3.88
C MET A 115 -3.57 -7.39 3.17
N THR A 116 -4.85 -7.20 2.90
CA THR A 116 -5.37 -6.07 2.10
C THR A 116 -5.79 -4.86 2.94
N LYS A 117 -4.82 -4.04 3.35
CA LYS A 117 -5.00 -2.62 3.71
C LYS A 117 -4.01 -1.81 2.87
N GLY A 118 -4.15 -0.48 2.81
CA GLY A 118 -3.20 0.42 2.17
C GLY A 118 -1.76 0.28 2.68
N CYS A 119 -1.30 1.17 3.57
CA CYS A 119 0.03 1.01 4.15
C CYS A 119 0.02 -0.10 5.22
N LEU A 120 0.95 -1.05 5.10
CA LEU A 120 1.12 -2.16 6.05
C LEU A 120 2.26 -1.95 7.06
N ALA A 121 3.02 -0.86 6.94
CA ALA A 121 4.21 -0.62 7.76
C ALA A 121 3.84 -0.61 9.25
N GLY A 122 4.47 -1.50 10.05
CA GLY A 122 4.20 -1.64 11.48
C GLY A 122 2.80 -2.19 11.84
N THR A 123 1.95 -2.49 10.86
CA THR A 123 0.55 -2.94 11.08
C THR A 123 0.30 -4.37 10.58
N GLY A 124 0.97 -4.76 9.49
CA GLY A 124 0.90 -6.12 8.93
C GLY A 124 2.22 -6.59 8.30
N VAL A 125 3.21 -5.69 8.19
CA VAL A 125 4.58 -6.02 7.80
C VAL A 125 5.57 -5.33 8.75
N THR A 126 6.73 -5.96 8.93
CA THR A 126 7.93 -5.36 9.50
C THR A 126 9.15 -5.98 8.81
N PHE A 127 10.26 -5.27 8.81
CA PHE A 127 11.53 -5.72 8.26
C PHE A 127 12.54 -5.88 9.40
N VAL A 128 13.20 -7.04 9.46
CA VAL A 128 14.32 -7.27 10.38
C VAL A 128 15.60 -7.31 9.57
N SER A 129 16.51 -6.39 9.88
CA SER A 129 17.83 -6.29 9.27
C SER A 129 18.69 -7.51 9.61
N HIS A 130 19.72 -7.77 8.79
CA HIS A 130 20.72 -8.81 9.06
C HIS A 130 21.53 -8.58 10.35
N ARG A 131 21.59 -7.34 10.87
CA ARG A 131 22.25 -7.03 12.15
C ARG A 131 21.29 -7.15 13.31
N GLY A 132 19.98 -7.07 13.05
CA GLY A 132 18.91 -7.30 14.01
C GLY A 132 18.09 -6.05 14.38
N GLU A 133 18.33 -4.91 13.73
CA GLU A 133 17.42 -3.76 13.82
C GLU A 133 16.06 -4.11 13.21
N VAL A 134 14.98 -3.63 13.82
CA VAL A 134 13.59 -3.85 13.39
C VAL A 134 13.04 -2.54 12.83
N PHE A 135 12.47 -2.59 11.62
CA PHE A 135 11.90 -1.45 10.92
C PHE A 135 10.43 -1.69 10.55
N PRO A 136 9.59 -0.65 10.41
CA PRO A 136 8.20 -0.80 10.02
C PRO A 136 7.97 -1.44 8.65
N CYS A 137 8.87 -1.21 7.69
CA CYS A 137 8.88 -1.88 6.40
C CYS A 137 10.29 -1.80 5.81
N GLY A 138 10.51 -2.40 4.65
CA GLY A 138 11.82 -2.34 3.98
C GLY A 138 12.25 -0.94 3.49
N TYR A 139 11.39 0.08 3.64
CA TYR A 139 11.62 1.43 3.11
C TYR A 139 11.53 2.54 4.15
N LEU A 140 11.03 2.29 5.37
CA LEU A 140 10.94 3.32 6.42
C LEU A 140 12.13 3.17 7.37
N PRO A 141 13.19 4.01 7.26
CA PRO A 141 14.44 3.84 7.99
C PRO A 141 14.36 4.40 9.42
N VAL A 142 13.27 4.11 10.13
CA VAL A 142 13.07 4.49 11.54
C VAL A 142 13.06 3.20 12.36
N GLU A 143 14.05 3.05 13.24
CA GLU A 143 14.23 1.84 14.04
C GLU A 143 13.15 1.74 15.12
N ALA A 144 12.45 0.61 15.17
CA ALA A 144 11.44 0.29 16.17
C ALA A 144 12.03 -0.40 17.41
N GLY A 145 13.19 -1.04 17.27
CA GLY A 145 13.90 -1.80 18.30
C GLY A 145 14.93 -2.76 17.71
N HIS A 146 15.59 -3.57 18.56
CA HIS A 146 16.64 -4.49 18.12
C HIS A 146 16.53 -5.89 18.77
N ILE A 147 16.38 -6.93 17.95
CA ILE A 147 16.09 -8.31 18.40
C ILE A 147 17.21 -9.00 19.21
N ARG A 148 18.39 -8.37 19.31
CA ARG A 148 19.50 -8.87 20.15
C ARG A 148 19.46 -8.30 21.56
N ARG A 149 18.58 -7.32 21.82
CA ARG A 149 18.42 -6.62 23.10
C ARG A 149 17.04 -6.89 23.70
N GLU A 150 16.02 -6.89 22.86
CA GLU A 150 14.62 -7.04 23.24
C GLU A 150 13.99 -8.23 22.48
N GLY A 151 12.93 -8.80 23.04
CA GLY A 151 12.16 -9.84 22.36
C GLY A 151 11.40 -9.25 21.17
N PHE A 152 11.36 -9.95 20.02
CA PHE A 152 10.65 -9.46 18.85
C PHE A 152 9.17 -9.17 19.11
N GLN A 153 8.50 -9.99 19.93
CA GLN A 153 7.11 -9.76 20.32
C GLN A 153 6.95 -8.45 21.08
N ASP A 154 7.87 -8.13 21.99
CA ASP A 154 7.85 -6.88 22.77
C ASP A 154 8.04 -5.66 21.87
N ILE A 155 9.00 -5.72 20.94
CA ILE A 155 9.18 -4.68 19.91
C ILE A 155 7.89 -4.54 19.08
N TRP A 156 7.32 -5.66 18.61
CA TRP A 156 6.13 -5.64 17.79
C TRP A 156 4.92 -5.06 18.54
N GLU A 157 4.67 -5.45 19.78
CA GLU A 157 3.47 -5.06 20.52
C GLU A 157 3.61 -3.69 21.18
N ASN A 158 4.79 -3.36 21.71
CA ASN A 158 4.98 -2.25 22.65
C ASN A 158 5.91 -1.12 22.15
N SER A 159 6.54 -1.24 20.97
CA SER A 159 7.34 -0.15 20.42
C SER A 159 6.50 1.11 20.19
N PRO A 160 6.91 2.29 20.68
CA PRO A 160 6.21 3.54 20.43
C PRO A 160 6.01 3.83 18.95
N LEU A 161 7.02 3.55 18.11
CA LEU A 161 6.93 3.74 16.66
C LEU A 161 5.81 2.90 16.03
N PHE A 162 5.65 1.65 16.46
CA PHE A 162 4.58 0.81 15.94
C PHE A 162 3.22 1.21 16.50
N ALA A 163 3.15 1.69 17.74
CA ALA A 163 1.93 2.28 18.28
C ALA A 163 1.48 3.49 17.43
N ASP A 164 2.40 4.40 17.12
CA ASP A 164 2.13 5.57 16.26
C ASP A 164 1.59 5.16 14.89
N LEU A 165 2.27 4.22 14.21
CA LEU A 165 1.91 3.79 12.86
C LEU A 165 0.57 3.03 12.79
N ARG A 166 0.12 2.47 13.91
CA ARG A 166 -1.19 1.80 14.03
C ARG A 166 -2.32 2.78 14.27
N ASP A 167 -2.02 3.93 14.85
CA ASP A 167 -2.99 4.97 15.12
C ASP A 167 -3.11 5.95 13.94
N VAL A 168 -4.14 5.72 13.12
CA VAL A 168 -4.44 6.59 11.97
C VAL A 168 -5.00 7.96 12.36
N ASP A 169 -5.35 8.17 13.63
CA ASP A 169 -5.79 9.47 14.13
C ASP A 169 -4.61 10.40 14.44
N LEU A 170 -3.38 9.88 14.48
CA LEU A 170 -2.14 10.67 14.57
C LEU A 170 -1.62 11.19 13.22
N LEU A 171 -2.27 10.84 12.10
CA LEU A 171 -1.86 11.33 10.78
C LEU A 171 -2.08 12.84 10.67
N ASP A 172 -1.11 13.54 10.11
CA ASP A 172 -1.16 14.98 9.91
C ASP A 172 -1.71 15.37 8.53
N GLY A 173 -1.87 16.68 8.33
CA GLY A 173 -2.29 17.30 7.08
C GLY A 173 -3.64 16.79 6.58
N LYS A 174 -3.79 16.68 5.26
CA LYS A 174 -5.02 16.20 4.64
C LYS A 174 -5.31 14.73 4.95
N CYS A 175 -4.28 13.94 5.25
CA CYS A 175 -4.45 12.54 5.64
C CYS A 175 -5.16 12.39 6.99
N GLY A 176 -4.91 13.29 7.94
CA GLY A 176 -5.55 13.30 9.26
C GLY A 176 -7.07 13.46 9.23
N ILE A 177 -7.57 14.23 8.25
CA ILE A 177 -9.00 14.52 8.06
C ILE A 177 -9.64 13.72 6.91
N CYS A 178 -8.88 12.87 6.23
CA CYS A 178 -9.35 12.12 5.06
C CYS A 178 -10.34 11.01 5.45
N GLU A 179 -11.48 10.90 4.76
CA GLU A 179 -12.44 9.81 4.97
C GLU A 179 -11.88 8.42 4.63
N PHE A 180 -10.76 8.37 3.91
CA PHE A 180 -10.09 7.13 3.51
C PHE A 180 -8.91 6.77 4.40
N LYS A 181 -8.62 7.52 5.48
CA LYS A 181 -7.42 7.30 6.31
C LYS A 181 -7.33 5.91 6.94
N LYS A 182 -8.48 5.29 7.26
CA LYS A 182 -8.56 3.90 7.76
C LYS A 182 -8.31 2.84 6.67
N LEU A 183 -8.42 3.21 5.40
CA LEU A 183 -8.28 2.31 4.24
C LEU A 183 -6.91 2.47 3.56
N CYS A 184 -6.55 3.71 3.23
CA CYS A 184 -5.32 4.07 2.52
C CYS A 184 -4.16 4.29 3.51
N SER A 185 -4.33 5.24 4.44
CA SER A 185 -3.29 5.69 5.38
C SER A 185 -2.02 6.29 4.74
N GLY A 186 -1.87 6.35 3.41
CA GLY A 186 -0.69 6.91 2.72
C GLY A 186 0.61 6.13 2.95
N CYS A 187 1.64 6.26 2.09
CA CYS A 187 2.90 5.54 2.30
C CYS A 187 3.74 6.25 3.36
N ARG A 188 3.80 5.67 4.56
CA ARG A 188 4.56 6.26 5.70
C ARG A 188 6.05 6.42 5.40
N ALA A 189 6.63 5.50 4.61
CA ALA A 189 8.01 5.59 4.15
C ALA A 189 8.25 6.77 3.19
N ARG A 190 7.28 7.08 2.32
CA ARG A 190 7.39 8.19 1.37
C ARG A 190 7.16 9.53 2.05
N ALA A 191 6.18 9.62 2.96
CA ALA A 191 6.01 10.78 3.82
C ALA A 191 7.34 11.10 4.52
N TYR A 192 7.92 10.12 5.21
CA TYR A 192 9.23 10.28 5.86
C TYR A 192 10.34 10.69 4.90
N GLY A 193 10.48 10.02 3.75
CA GLY A 193 11.54 10.32 2.77
C GLY A 193 11.48 11.75 2.20
N MET A 194 10.30 12.38 2.19
CA MET A 194 10.11 13.72 1.63
C MET A 194 10.05 14.83 2.68
N THR A 195 9.57 14.54 3.90
CA THR A 195 9.34 15.56 4.93
C THR A 195 10.20 15.36 6.17
N GLY A 196 10.80 14.17 6.34
CA GLY A 196 11.44 13.75 7.59
C GLY A 196 10.45 13.27 8.66
N ASP A 197 9.15 13.26 8.35
CA ASP A 197 8.08 12.90 9.28
C ASP A 197 7.21 11.77 8.70
N TYR A 198 7.16 10.64 9.41
CA TYR A 198 6.39 9.47 8.99
C TYR A 198 4.88 9.60 9.26
N LEU A 199 4.43 10.59 10.04
CA LEU A 199 3.02 10.90 10.29
C LEU A 199 2.44 11.94 9.33
N ALA A 200 3.31 12.67 8.61
CA ALA A 200 2.93 13.64 7.59
C ALA A 200 2.00 13.06 6.51
N GLU A 201 1.30 13.95 5.82
CA GLU A 201 0.48 13.55 4.69
C GLU A 201 1.30 12.92 3.56
N GLU A 202 0.62 12.09 2.77
CA GLU A 202 1.26 11.42 1.64
C GLU A 202 1.41 12.40 0.46
N PRO A 203 2.65 12.76 0.08
CA PRO A 203 2.94 13.91 -0.79
C PRO A 203 2.50 13.71 -2.24
N PHE A 204 2.29 12.46 -2.68
CA PHE A 204 1.89 12.15 -4.06
C PHE A 204 0.38 11.93 -4.19
N CYS A 205 -0.38 12.17 -3.12
CA CYS A 205 -1.83 12.12 -3.13
C CYS A 205 -2.39 13.40 -3.76
N THR A 206 -3.12 13.33 -4.87
CA THR A 206 -3.84 14.50 -5.45
C THR A 206 -5.28 14.63 -4.93
N TYR A 207 -5.71 13.68 -4.09
CA TYR A 207 -7.06 13.68 -3.55
C TYR A 207 -7.23 14.69 -2.42
N GLU A 208 -8.25 15.54 -2.54
CA GLU A 208 -8.67 16.47 -1.49
C GLU A 208 -9.83 15.90 -0.66
N PRO A 209 -9.66 15.76 0.67
CA PRO A 209 -10.71 15.30 1.58
C PRO A 209 -11.98 16.15 1.50
N ARG A 210 -13.14 15.52 1.66
CA ARG A 210 -14.43 16.26 1.69
C ARG A 210 -14.51 17.32 2.78
N LEU A 211 -13.81 17.14 3.90
CA LEU A 211 -13.76 18.14 4.97
C LEU A 211 -12.90 19.36 4.61
N LEU A 212 -11.93 19.21 3.70
CA LEU A 212 -11.09 20.30 3.25
C LEU A 212 -11.83 21.18 2.22
N VAL A 213 -12.58 20.56 1.31
CA VAL A 213 -13.35 21.25 0.25
C VAL A 213 -14.56 22.04 0.79
N LYS A 214 -15.00 21.77 2.03
CA LYS A 214 -16.16 22.42 2.65
C LYS A 214 -15.81 23.68 3.44
N ASN A 215 -14.54 23.97 3.63
CA ASN A 215 -14.04 25.17 4.30
C ASN A 215 -13.53 26.17 3.26
#